data_AF-A0A3D9SEJ0-F1
#
_entry.id   AF-A0A3D9SEJ0-F1
#
_cell.length_a   1.000
_cell.length_b   1.000
_cell.length_c   1.000
_cell.angle_alpha   90.00
_cell.angle_beta   90.00
_cell.angle_gamma   90.00
#
_symmetry.space_group_name_H-M   'P 1'
#
loop_
_entity.id
_entity.type
_entity.pdbx_description
1 polymer ?
#
loop_
_entity_poly.entity_id
_entity_poly.type
_entity_poly.pdbx_seq_one_letter_code
_entity_poly.pdbx_strand_id
1 'polypeptide(L)'
;MNAASVLVSRDLLTSRFMLWTLFWVNAAGTVYGYIWYGQQIEYTAQYQSLWQIIFVPDSPTASLFFTLSLLFLLFPRLSKPSGVYIGVRTIVEALGVVTSIKYGFWAVTMILAGGAQGDPLEWQHYMLMVSHLGMAFEAMLFIRFFVFGRFAAFLALIWLLLNDTIDYTYYVYPWLPDVLENDVSAIQSFTMGLSIVSTLLTWLFISLRKV
;
A
#
# COMPACT_ATOMS: atom_id res chain seq x y z
N MET A 1 -5.04 -20.23 25.96
CA MET A 1 -4.99 -19.16 24.93
C MET A 1 -5.56 -19.74 23.65
N ASN A 2 -6.53 -19.08 23.00
CA ASN A 2 -7.04 -19.57 21.71
C ASN A 2 -6.00 -19.35 20.61
N ALA A 3 -5.92 -20.24 19.62
CA ALA A 3 -4.93 -20.18 18.54
C ALA A 3 -4.92 -18.82 17.82
N ALA A 4 -6.09 -18.21 17.62
CA ALA A 4 -6.21 -16.86 17.06
C ALA A 4 -5.53 -15.76 17.90
N SER A 5 -5.53 -15.89 19.24
CA SER A 5 -4.84 -14.93 20.11
C SER A 5 -3.31 -15.04 20.07
N VAL A 6 -2.80 -16.22 19.70
CA VAL A 6 -1.35 -16.47 19.55
C VAL A 6 -0.86 -15.88 18.22
N LEU A 7 -1.62 -16.07 17.13
CA LEU A 7 -1.29 -15.54 15.80
C LEU A 7 -1.26 -14.00 15.73
N VAL A 8 -2.02 -13.34 16.61
CA VAL A 8 -2.09 -11.87 16.71
C VAL A 8 -1.37 -11.36 17.97
N SER A 9 -0.60 -12.22 18.65
CA SER A 9 0.18 -11.81 19.81
C SER A 9 1.25 -10.80 19.43
N ARG A 10 1.51 -9.84 20.33
CA ARG A 10 2.58 -8.87 20.15
C ARG A 10 3.93 -9.57 19.97
N ASP A 11 4.23 -10.55 20.83
CA ASP A 11 5.50 -11.25 20.84
C ASP A 11 5.79 -11.95 19.50
N LEU A 12 4.79 -12.59 18.89
CA LEU A 12 4.94 -13.20 17.57
C LEU A 12 5.18 -12.14 16.49
N LEU A 13 4.33 -11.11 16.41
CA LEU A 13 4.41 -10.11 15.35
C LEU A 13 5.66 -9.25 15.42
N THR A 14 6.17 -8.98 16.62
CA THR A 14 7.42 -8.24 16.81
C THR A 14 8.64 -9.16 16.95
N SER A 15 8.49 -10.47 16.81
CA SER A 15 9.63 -11.39 16.81
C SER A 15 10.53 -11.10 15.61
N ARG A 16 11.85 -11.25 15.79
CA ARG A 16 12.81 -10.99 14.70
C ARG A 16 12.57 -11.91 13.50
N PHE A 17 12.18 -13.16 13.73
CA PHE A 17 11.85 -14.11 12.67
C PHE A 17 10.67 -13.61 11.82
N MET A 18 9.57 -13.18 12.46
CA MET A 18 8.41 -12.63 11.76
C MET A 18 8.76 -11.35 10.99
N LEU A 19 9.42 -10.40 11.66
CA LEU A 19 9.79 -9.13 11.04
C LEU A 19 10.72 -9.30 9.84
N TRP A 20 11.71 -10.21 9.92
CA TRP A 20 12.58 -10.51 8.78
C TRP A 20 11.85 -11.24 7.66
N THR A 21 10.93 -12.14 7.99
CA THR A 21 10.10 -12.83 6.98
C THR A 21 9.26 -11.80 6.21
N LEU A 22 8.53 -10.94 6.92
CA LEU A 22 7.73 -9.88 6.30
C LEU A 22 8.60 -8.90 5.51
N PHE A 23 9.78 -8.55 6.03
CA PHE A 23 10.71 -7.67 5.33
C PHE A 23 11.12 -8.25 3.98
N TRP A 24 11.55 -9.52 3.93
CA TRP A 24 12.00 -10.12 2.68
C TRP A 24 10.86 -10.39 1.70
N VAL A 25 9.68 -10.80 2.19
CA VAL A 25 8.50 -10.97 1.35
C VAL A 25 8.09 -9.63 0.72
N ASN A 26 8.00 -8.56 1.51
CA ASN A 26 7.66 -7.24 1.00
C ASN A 26 8.75 -6.65 0.10
N ALA A 27 10.03 -6.82 0.44
CA ALA A 27 11.12 -6.35 -0.40
C ALA A 27 11.12 -7.06 -1.77
N ALA A 28 10.94 -8.38 -1.80
CA ALA A 28 10.82 -9.13 -3.04
C ALA A 28 9.57 -8.73 -3.83
N GLY A 29 8.43 -8.56 -3.16
CA GLY A 29 7.19 -8.07 -3.75
C GLY A 29 7.33 -6.66 -4.33
N THR A 30 8.02 -5.76 -3.64
CA THR A 30 8.35 -4.40 -4.09
C THR A 30 9.17 -4.44 -5.37
N VAL A 31 10.26 -5.22 -5.39
CA VAL A 31 11.12 -5.38 -6.58
C VAL A 31 10.33 -5.95 -7.75
N TYR A 32 9.58 -7.03 -7.52
CA TYR A 32 8.73 -7.62 -8.55
C TYR A 32 7.67 -6.64 -9.06
N GLY A 33 7.08 -5.84 -8.17
CA GLY A 33 6.13 -4.79 -8.52
C GLY A 33 6.75 -3.72 -9.43
N TYR A 34 7.96 -3.24 -9.14
CA TYR A 34 8.64 -2.32 -10.05
C TYR A 34 8.93 -2.95 -11.43
N ILE A 35 9.25 -4.24 -11.47
CA ILE A 35 9.42 -4.98 -12.74
C ILE A 35 8.08 -5.06 -13.48
N TRP A 36 6.98 -5.33 -12.77
CA TRP A 36 5.62 -5.40 -13.32
C TRP A 36 5.22 -4.09 -14.02
N TYR A 37 5.52 -2.95 -13.39
CA TYR A 37 5.26 -1.62 -13.95
C TYR A 37 6.30 -1.16 -14.99
N GLY A 38 7.33 -1.97 -15.28
CA GLY A 38 8.47 -1.56 -16.11
C GLY A 38 8.07 -1.00 -17.47
N GLN A 39 7.15 -1.66 -18.17
CA GLN A 39 6.63 -1.21 -19.47
C GLN A 39 5.85 0.10 -19.37
N GLN A 40 5.03 0.25 -18.33
CA GLN A 40 4.25 1.47 -18.10
C GLN A 40 5.17 2.65 -17.76
N ILE A 41 6.21 2.43 -16.95
CA ILE A 41 7.22 3.44 -16.63
C ILE A 41 7.97 3.88 -17.89
N GLU A 42 8.39 2.93 -18.73
CA GLU A 42 9.05 3.23 -20.00
C GLU A 42 8.12 4.04 -20.93
N TYR A 43 6.85 3.64 -21.04
CA TYR A 43 5.85 4.34 -21.82
C TYR A 43 5.66 5.79 -21.32
N THR A 44 5.46 6.01 -20.02
CA THR A 44 5.33 7.36 -19.44
C THR A 44 6.58 8.20 -19.66
N ALA A 45 7.78 7.59 -19.59
CA ALA A 45 9.04 8.29 -19.84
C ALA A 45 9.21 8.72 -21.30
N GLN A 46 8.70 7.93 -22.25
CA GLN A 46 8.83 8.19 -23.69
C GLN A 46 7.75 9.13 -24.22
N TYR A 47 6.51 8.99 -23.74
CA TYR A 47 5.33 9.63 -24.33
C TYR A 47 4.67 10.69 -23.45
N GLN A 48 5.10 10.83 -22.19
CA GLN A 48 4.53 11.79 -21.27
C GLN A 48 5.62 12.56 -20.49
N SER A 49 5.22 13.28 -19.43
CA SER A 49 6.16 14.11 -18.68
C SER A 49 6.92 13.29 -17.64
N LEU A 50 8.25 13.38 -17.62
CA LEU A 50 9.12 12.61 -16.72
C LEU A 50 8.74 12.67 -15.24
N TRP A 51 8.18 13.79 -14.76
CA TRP A 51 7.75 13.93 -13.37
C TRP A 51 6.60 12.99 -12.98
N GLN A 52 5.81 12.51 -13.96
CA GLN A 52 4.68 11.61 -13.74
C GLN A 52 5.13 10.20 -13.34
N ILE A 53 6.37 9.82 -13.64
CA ILE A 53 6.93 8.50 -13.30
C ILE A 53 6.87 8.22 -11.79
N ILE A 54 6.91 9.26 -10.95
CA ILE A 54 6.80 9.12 -9.48
C ILE A 54 5.44 8.57 -9.05
N PHE A 55 4.39 8.77 -9.87
CA PHE A 55 3.02 8.36 -9.57
C PHE A 55 2.62 7.03 -10.21
N VAL A 56 3.40 6.54 -11.19
CA VAL A 56 3.09 5.31 -11.93
C VAL A 56 3.18 4.03 -11.06
N PRO A 57 4.28 3.75 -10.33
CA PRO A 57 4.40 2.51 -9.58
C PRO A 57 3.69 2.62 -8.23
N ASP A 58 2.36 2.59 -8.26
CA ASP A 58 1.45 2.67 -7.13
C ASP A 58 1.74 1.66 -5.99
N SER A 59 1.26 0.42 -6.12
CA SER A 59 1.42 -0.61 -5.09
C SER A 59 2.89 -0.98 -4.80
N PRO A 60 3.84 -0.93 -5.77
CA PRO A 60 5.27 -1.10 -5.46
C PRO A 60 5.79 -0.02 -4.50
N THR A 61 5.39 1.25 -4.68
CA THR A 61 5.82 2.35 -3.80
C THR A 61 5.18 2.22 -2.41
N ALA A 62 3.94 1.75 -2.33
CA ALA A 62 3.29 1.43 -1.06
C ALA A 62 4.02 0.33 -0.27
N SER A 63 4.34 -0.79 -0.94
CA SER A 63 5.11 -1.90 -0.35
C SER A 63 6.52 -1.46 0.02
N LEU A 64 7.16 -0.55 -0.74
CA LEU A 64 8.45 0.03 -0.38
C LEU A 64 8.37 0.78 0.96
N PHE A 65 7.38 1.67 1.13
CA PHE A 65 7.21 2.39 2.39
C PHE A 65 6.91 1.44 3.56
N PHE A 66 6.12 0.40 3.34
CA PHE A 66 5.86 -0.61 4.37
C PHE A 66 7.13 -1.43 4.71
N THR A 67 7.91 -1.83 3.71
CA THR A 67 9.22 -2.49 3.87
C THR A 67 10.16 -1.64 4.72
N LEU A 68 10.25 -0.33 4.43
CA LEU A 68 11.04 0.60 5.23
C LEU A 68 10.48 0.77 6.65
N SER A 69 9.15 0.70 6.81
CA SER A 69 8.50 0.73 8.13
C SER A 69 8.90 -0.46 9.00
N LEU A 70 9.07 -1.65 8.41
CA LEU A 70 9.56 -2.83 9.12
C LEU A 70 11.00 -2.66 9.60
N LEU A 71 11.85 -1.90 8.91
CA LEU A 71 13.20 -1.61 9.38
C LEU A 71 13.19 -0.82 10.70
N PHE A 72 12.25 0.11 10.88
CA PHE A 72 12.11 0.81 12.17
C PHE A 72 11.69 -0.11 13.32
N LEU A 73 10.96 -1.20 13.03
CA LEU A 73 10.62 -2.22 14.02
C LEU A 73 11.77 -3.21 14.27
N LEU A 74 12.55 -3.56 13.24
CA LEU A 74 13.75 -4.41 13.35
C LEU A 74 14.89 -3.73 14.11
N PHE A 75 15.00 -2.42 13.97
CA PHE A 75 16.04 -1.59 14.57
C PHE A 75 15.43 -0.43 15.39
N PRO A 76 14.75 -0.73 16.51
CA PRO A 76 13.96 0.25 17.27
C PRO A 76 14.80 1.28 18.05
N ARG A 77 16.12 1.34 17.84
CA ARG A 77 17.07 2.00 18.74
C ARG A 77 17.50 3.38 18.24
N LEU A 78 17.08 4.40 18.98
CA LEU A 78 17.90 5.51 19.45
C LEU A 78 17.43 5.83 20.88
N SER A 79 18.31 5.89 21.89
CA SER A 79 17.91 6.26 23.27
C SER A 79 17.36 7.69 23.36
N LYS A 80 17.67 8.53 22.35
CA LYS A 80 17.12 9.86 22.09
C LYS A 80 17.08 10.07 20.57
N PRO A 81 16.01 9.65 19.87
CA PRO A 81 15.93 9.86 18.44
C PRO A 81 15.89 11.36 18.11
N SER A 82 16.56 11.76 17.03
CA SER A 82 16.46 13.15 16.55
C SER A 82 15.04 13.44 16.07
N GLY A 83 14.60 14.71 16.13
CA GLY A 83 13.29 15.11 15.60
C GLY A 83 13.12 14.75 14.11
N VAL A 84 14.22 14.83 13.34
CA VAL A 84 14.26 14.40 11.93
C VAL A 84 13.95 12.92 11.79
N TYR A 85 14.56 12.05 12.59
CA TYR A 85 14.29 10.61 12.56
C TYR A 85 12.82 10.31 12.84
N ILE A 86 12.23 10.94 13.87
CA ILE A 86 10.82 10.75 14.21
C ILE A 86 9.92 11.24 13.07
N GLY A 87 10.24 12.38 12.46
CA GLY A 87 9.51 12.94 11.33
C GLY A 87 9.52 12.00 10.12
N VAL A 88 10.71 11.54 9.70
CA VAL A 88 10.86 10.59 8.58
C VAL A 88 10.12 9.30 8.86
N ARG A 89 10.31 8.71 10.05
CA ARG A 89 9.61 7.48 10.46
C ARG A 89 8.09 7.66 10.42
N THR A 90 7.58 8.78 10.93
CA THR A 90 6.15 9.10 10.94
C THR A 90 5.57 9.17 9.53
N ILE A 91 6.28 9.81 8.59
CA ILE A 91 5.84 9.92 7.19
C ILE A 91 5.88 8.56 6.49
N VAL A 92 6.98 7.83 6.62
CA VAL A 92 7.17 6.52 5.99
C VAL A 92 6.14 5.50 6.49
N GLU A 93 5.90 5.44 7.80
CA GLU A 93 4.89 4.55 8.37
C GLU A 93 3.47 4.95 7.94
N ALA A 94 3.16 6.24 7.91
CA ALA A 94 1.84 6.71 7.49
C ALA A 94 1.57 6.40 6.02
N LEU A 95 2.51 6.71 5.13
CA LEU A 95 2.41 6.35 3.71
C LEU A 95 2.33 4.83 3.56
N GLY A 96 3.22 4.08 4.19
CA GLY A 96 3.26 2.62 4.12
C GLY A 96 1.94 1.97 4.53
N VAL A 97 1.28 2.46 5.58
CA VAL A 97 -0.02 1.89 6.01
C VAL A 97 -1.16 2.34 5.11
N VAL A 98 -1.34 3.64 4.91
CA VAL A 98 -2.54 4.17 4.23
C VAL A 98 -2.56 3.73 2.76
N THR A 99 -1.41 3.77 2.09
CA THR A 99 -1.31 3.35 0.69
C THR A 99 -1.41 1.84 0.51
N SER A 100 -0.84 1.03 1.41
CA SER A 100 -0.96 -0.44 1.33
C SER A 100 -2.41 -0.92 1.53
N ILE A 101 -3.17 -0.26 2.40
CA ILE A 101 -4.61 -0.54 2.53
C ILE A 101 -5.35 -0.19 1.22
N LYS A 102 -5.12 1.01 0.66
CA LYS A 102 -5.75 1.43 -0.60
C LYS A 102 -5.43 0.46 -1.73
N TYR A 103 -4.15 0.34 -2.10
CA TYR A 103 -3.76 -0.43 -3.28
C TYR A 103 -3.96 -1.94 -3.09
N GLY A 104 -3.88 -2.42 -1.84
CA GLY A 104 -4.20 -3.81 -1.51
C GLY A 104 -5.65 -4.17 -1.88
N PHE A 105 -6.63 -3.36 -1.46
CA PHE A 105 -8.02 -3.58 -1.83
C PHE A 105 -8.33 -3.20 -3.28
N TRP A 106 -7.67 -2.16 -3.81
CA TRP A 106 -7.90 -1.69 -5.17
C TRP A 106 -7.58 -2.76 -6.22
N ALA A 107 -6.38 -3.36 -6.15
CA ALA A 107 -5.94 -4.37 -7.12
C ALA A 107 -6.88 -5.57 -7.16
N VAL A 108 -7.29 -6.06 -5.98
CA VAL A 108 -8.25 -7.16 -5.85
C VAL A 108 -9.59 -6.79 -6.48
N THR A 109 -10.05 -5.56 -6.25
CA THR A 109 -11.32 -5.08 -6.82
C THR A 109 -11.25 -4.99 -8.34
N MET A 110 -10.17 -4.47 -8.92
CA MET A 110 -10.02 -4.36 -10.37
C MET A 110 -9.95 -5.73 -11.05
N ILE A 111 -9.20 -6.67 -10.46
CA ILE A 111 -9.11 -8.04 -10.97
C ILE A 111 -10.48 -8.73 -10.95
N LEU A 112 -11.21 -8.63 -9.83
CA LEU A 112 -12.54 -9.23 -9.71
C LEU A 112 -13.57 -8.55 -10.62
N ALA A 113 -13.48 -7.23 -10.80
CA ALA A 113 -14.35 -6.48 -11.71
C ALA A 113 -14.11 -6.91 -13.16
N GLY A 114 -12.85 -7.01 -13.60
CA GLY A 114 -12.50 -7.52 -14.92
C GLY A 114 -13.03 -8.94 -15.13
N GLY A 115 -12.78 -9.84 -14.18
CA GLY A 115 -13.28 -11.22 -14.23
C GLY A 115 -14.81 -11.31 -14.28
N ALA A 116 -15.53 -10.44 -13.56
CA ALA A 116 -16.98 -10.35 -13.61
C ALA A 116 -17.53 -9.86 -14.96
N GLN A 117 -16.71 -9.16 -15.74
CA GLN A 117 -17.02 -8.70 -17.10
C GLN A 117 -16.44 -9.61 -18.20
N GLY A 118 -15.88 -10.76 -17.83
CA GLY A 118 -15.43 -11.79 -18.77
C GLY A 118 -13.93 -11.79 -19.07
N ASP A 119 -13.12 -10.98 -18.38
CA ASP A 119 -11.66 -11.08 -18.46
C ASP A 119 -11.16 -12.42 -17.90
N PRO A 120 -10.39 -13.22 -18.66
CA PRO A 120 -9.90 -14.52 -18.19
C PRO A 120 -8.93 -14.41 -17.00
N LEU A 121 -9.29 -15.01 -15.88
CA LEU A 121 -8.41 -15.03 -14.70
C LEU A 121 -7.29 -16.08 -14.82
N GLU A 122 -6.10 -15.62 -15.19
CA GLU A 122 -4.85 -16.38 -15.10
C GLU A 122 -4.22 -16.46 -13.70
N TRP A 123 -3.18 -17.29 -13.55
CA TRP A 123 -2.51 -17.53 -12.26
C TRP A 123 -1.91 -16.26 -11.64
N GLN A 124 -1.46 -15.31 -12.46
CA GLN A 124 -0.91 -14.02 -12.06
C GLN A 124 -1.96 -13.20 -11.31
N HIS A 125 -3.22 -13.24 -11.74
CA HIS A 125 -4.32 -12.55 -11.07
C HIS A 125 -4.52 -13.08 -9.64
N TYR A 126 -4.47 -14.40 -9.45
CA TYR A 126 -4.57 -14.99 -8.12
C TYR A 126 -3.37 -14.63 -7.24
N MET A 127 -2.16 -14.68 -7.79
CA MET A 127 -0.94 -14.25 -7.10
C MET A 127 -1.01 -12.77 -6.69
N LEU A 128 -1.50 -11.89 -7.58
CA LEU A 128 -1.71 -10.47 -7.30
C LEU A 128 -2.77 -10.27 -6.22
N MET A 129 -3.93 -10.93 -6.31
CA MET A 129 -4.98 -10.83 -5.30
C MET A 129 -4.47 -11.25 -3.91
N VAL A 130 -3.76 -12.38 -3.81
CA VAL A 130 -3.25 -12.88 -2.53
C VAL A 130 -2.18 -11.94 -1.97
N SER A 131 -1.23 -11.49 -2.79
CA SER A 131 -0.16 -10.59 -2.34
C SER A 131 -0.71 -9.22 -1.91
N HIS A 132 -1.67 -8.66 -2.64
CA HIS A 132 -2.28 -7.37 -2.34
C HIS A 132 -3.21 -7.42 -1.11
N LEU A 133 -3.98 -8.50 -0.92
CA LEU A 133 -4.68 -8.72 0.35
C LEU A 133 -3.70 -8.87 1.52
N GLY A 134 -2.55 -9.53 1.28
CA GLY A 134 -1.44 -9.59 2.22
C GLY A 134 -1.00 -8.19 2.67
N MET A 135 -0.73 -7.29 1.71
CA MET A 135 -0.36 -5.88 1.97
C MET A 135 -1.42 -5.12 2.78
N ALA A 136 -2.71 -5.26 2.44
CA ALA A 136 -3.77 -4.57 3.18
C ALA A 136 -3.86 -5.07 4.63
N PHE A 137 -3.84 -6.39 4.83
CA PHE A 137 -3.98 -6.97 6.16
C PHE A 137 -2.74 -6.80 7.02
N GLU A 138 -1.53 -6.90 6.47
CA GLU A 138 -0.31 -6.62 7.24
C GLU A 138 -0.29 -5.16 7.71
N ALA A 139 -0.71 -4.21 6.88
CA ALA A 139 -0.78 -2.80 7.24
C ALA A 139 -1.75 -2.56 8.41
N MET A 140 -2.93 -3.18 8.35
CA MET A 140 -3.91 -3.16 9.45
C MET A 140 -3.41 -3.84 10.73
N LEU A 141 -2.63 -4.91 10.62
CA LEU A 141 -2.08 -5.64 11.78
C LEU A 141 -0.92 -4.90 12.46
N PHE A 142 -0.07 -4.23 11.68
CA PHE A 142 1.16 -3.59 12.15
C PHE A 142 0.99 -2.14 12.55
N ILE A 143 -0.10 -1.48 12.16
CA ILE A 143 -0.41 -0.10 12.55
C ILE A 143 -0.28 0.15 14.05
N ARG A 144 -0.57 -0.83 14.91
CA ARG A 144 -0.45 -0.69 16.38
C ARG A 144 0.98 -0.61 16.92
N PHE A 145 1.98 -0.91 16.10
CA PHE A 145 3.41 -0.84 16.47
C PHE A 145 4.10 0.41 15.91
N PHE A 146 3.41 1.15 15.05
CA PHE A 146 3.90 2.36 14.41
C PHE A 146 3.57 3.61 15.23
N VAL A 147 4.42 4.63 15.11
CA VAL A 147 4.37 5.85 15.94
C VAL A 147 3.50 6.94 15.33
N PHE A 148 3.23 6.90 14.02
CA PHE A 148 2.45 7.93 13.34
C PHE A 148 1.02 8.06 13.88
N GLY A 149 0.51 9.30 13.95
CA GLY A 149 -0.85 9.61 14.42
C GLY A 149 -1.81 9.97 13.28
N ARG A 150 -3.04 10.38 13.65
CA ARG A 150 -4.11 10.72 12.69
C ARG A 150 -3.71 11.82 11.70
N PHE A 151 -2.94 12.81 12.15
CA PHE A 151 -2.47 13.90 11.29
C PHE A 151 -1.53 13.41 10.19
N ALA A 152 -0.60 12.50 10.49
CA ALA A 152 0.27 11.93 9.46
C ALA A 152 -0.51 11.05 8.47
N ALA A 153 -1.52 10.31 8.94
CA ALA A 153 -2.44 9.58 8.07
C ALA A 153 -3.22 10.53 7.13
N PHE A 154 -3.60 11.71 7.62
CA PHE A 154 -4.21 12.75 6.79
C PHE A 154 -3.26 13.31 5.72
N LEU A 155 -1.97 13.48 6.04
CA LEU A 155 -0.98 13.86 5.01
C LEU A 155 -0.81 12.77 3.95
N ALA A 156 -0.87 11.49 4.35
CA ALA A 156 -0.90 10.38 3.40
C ALA A 156 -2.17 10.35 2.53
N LEU A 157 -3.32 10.77 3.06
CA LEU A 157 -4.54 10.98 2.26
C LEU A 157 -4.34 12.07 1.19
N ILE A 158 -3.71 13.20 1.55
CA ILE A 158 -3.41 14.26 0.57
C ILE A 158 -2.54 13.70 -0.56
N TRP A 159 -1.52 12.91 -0.22
CA TRP A 159 -0.70 12.22 -1.22
C TRP A 159 -1.53 11.31 -2.12
N LEU A 160 -2.42 10.49 -1.55
CA LEU A 160 -3.29 9.61 -2.32
C LEU A 160 -4.23 10.36 -3.26
N LEU A 161 -4.89 11.43 -2.78
CA LEU A 161 -5.79 12.23 -3.61
C LEU A 161 -5.03 12.97 -4.72
N LEU A 162 -3.79 13.40 -4.45
CA LEU A 162 -2.92 13.98 -5.47
C LEU A 162 -2.57 12.93 -6.55
N ASN A 163 -2.16 11.74 -6.13
CA ASN A 163 -1.88 10.61 -7.03
C ASN A 163 -3.13 10.25 -7.85
N ASP A 164 -4.30 10.06 -7.21
CA ASP A 164 -5.58 9.79 -7.89
C ASP A 164 -5.93 10.89 -8.91
N THR A 165 -5.71 12.15 -8.54
CA THR A 165 -5.97 13.28 -9.45
C THR A 165 -5.06 13.20 -10.67
N ILE A 166 -3.77 12.91 -10.48
CA ILE A 166 -2.79 12.80 -11.56
C ILE A 166 -3.13 11.61 -12.46
N ASP A 167 -3.41 10.46 -11.87
CA ASP A 167 -3.76 9.21 -12.54
C ASP A 167 -4.89 9.41 -13.56
N TYR A 168 -6.01 9.97 -13.12
CA TYR A 168 -7.18 10.13 -13.98
C TYR A 168 -7.21 11.43 -14.79
N THR A 169 -6.36 12.42 -14.47
CA THR A 169 -6.19 13.62 -15.33
C THR A 169 -5.26 13.34 -16.50
N TYR A 170 -4.19 12.58 -16.27
CA TYR A 170 -3.14 12.31 -17.26
C TYR A 170 -3.18 10.89 -17.80
N TYR A 171 -4.16 10.08 -17.40
CA TYR A 171 -4.31 8.68 -17.81
C TYR A 171 -3.06 7.84 -17.51
N VAL A 172 -2.52 8.02 -16.30
CA VAL A 172 -1.35 7.28 -15.79
C VAL A 172 -1.69 6.27 -14.70
N TYR A 173 -2.98 6.04 -14.45
CA TYR A 173 -3.45 4.95 -13.59
C TYR A 173 -2.90 3.59 -14.05
N PRO A 174 -2.82 2.58 -13.17
CA PRO A 174 -2.37 1.24 -13.54
C PRO A 174 -3.21 0.69 -14.68
N TRP A 175 -2.56 0.11 -15.70
CA TRP A 175 -3.28 -0.44 -16.86
C TRP A 175 -4.38 -1.41 -16.44
N LEU A 176 -5.57 -1.19 -16.99
CA LEU A 176 -6.77 -1.98 -16.74
C LEU A 176 -6.97 -2.99 -17.87
N PRO A 177 -7.63 -4.14 -17.62
CA PRO A 177 -8.15 -4.99 -18.69
C PRO A 177 -9.07 -4.19 -19.62
N ASP A 178 -9.03 -4.45 -20.93
CA ASP A 178 -9.80 -3.74 -21.95
C ASP A 178 -11.31 -3.69 -21.64
N VAL A 179 -11.85 -4.74 -21.00
CA VAL A 179 -13.27 -4.81 -20.61
C VAL A 179 -13.68 -3.68 -19.65
N LEU A 180 -12.74 -3.13 -18.88
CA LEU A 180 -12.97 -2.06 -17.91
C LEU A 180 -12.80 -0.64 -18.48
N GLU A 181 -12.39 -0.48 -19.75
CA GLU A 181 -12.18 0.85 -20.33
C GLU A 181 -13.45 1.72 -20.34
N ASN A 182 -14.63 1.10 -20.48
CA ASN A 182 -15.91 1.80 -20.45
C ASN A 182 -16.31 2.26 -19.03
N ASP A 183 -15.64 1.75 -17.99
CA ASP A 183 -15.96 2.01 -16.59
C ASP A 183 -14.97 2.97 -15.92
N VAL A 184 -14.03 3.57 -16.67
CA VAL A 184 -12.96 4.42 -16.12
C VAL A 184 -13.50 5.52 -15.20
N SER A 185 -14.65 6.13 -15.52
CA SER A 185 -15.26 7.16 -14.65
C SER A 185 -15.77 6.59 -13.31
N ALA A 186 -16.35 5.39 -13.33
CA ALA A 186 -16.77 4.69 -12.12
C ALA A 186 -15.56 4.25 -11.30
N ILE A 187 -14.52 3.74 -11.97
CA ILE A 187 -13.25 3.35 -11.34
C ILE A 187 -12.58 4.55 -10.70
N GLN A 188 -12.52 5.71 -11.36
CA GLN A 188 -12.00 6.95 -10.78
C GLN A 188 -12.72 7.32 -9.47
N SER A 189 -14.05 7.27 -9.49
CA SER A 189 -14.88 7.58 -8.31
C SER A 189 -14.63 6.59 -7.18
N PHE A 190 -14.50 5.30 -7.52
CA PHE A 190 -14.14 4.25 -6.58
C PHE A 190 -12.75 4.47 -5.99
N THR A 191 -11.74 4.76 -6.81
CA THR A 191 -10.35 4.96 -6.37
C THR A 191 -10.24 6.13 -5.40
N MET A 192 -10.84 7.29 -5.72
CA MET A 192 -10.87 8.43 -4.81
C MET A 192 -11.62 8.13 -3.51
N GLY A 193 -12.76 7.45 -3.59
CA GLY A 193 -13.52 7.01 -2.42
C GLY A 193 -12.71 6.05 -1.54
N LEU A 194 -11.97 5.13 -2.15
CA LEU A 194 -11.13 4.15 -1.46
C LEU A 194 -9.96 4.82 -0.73
N SER A 195 -9.40 5.91 -1.26
CA SER A 195 -8.39 6.73 -0.56
C SER A 195 -8.93 7.28 0.76
N ILE A 196 -10.18 7.79 0.76
CA ILE A 196 -10.86 8.27 1.97
C ILE A 196 -11.13 7.10 2.92
N VAL A 197 -11.71 6.01 2.43
CA VAL A 197 -12.03 4.82 3.25
C VAL A 197 -10.79 4.23 3.91
N SER A 198 -9.68 4.12 3.17
CA SER A 198 -8.40 3.60 3.68
C SER A 198 -7.86 4.45 4.84
N THR A 199 -8.03 5.77 4.75
CA THR A 199 -7.65 6.71 5.80
C THR A 199 -8.56 6.60 7.02
N LEU A 200 -9.87 6.48 6.81
CA LEU A 200 -10.84 6.27 7.90
C LEU A 200 -10.60 4.96 8.64
N LEU A 201 -10.32 3.87 7.91
CA LEU A 201 -9.89 2.60 8.50
C LEU A 201 -8.60 2.79 9.31
N THR A 202 -7.61 3.47 8.76
CA THR A 202 -6.36 3.79 9.48
C THR A 202 -6.64 4.54 10.79
N TRP A 203 -7.51 5.55 10.78
CA TRP A 203 -7.90 6.27 12.00
C TRP A 203 -8.64 5.42 13.02
N LEU A 204 -9.51 4.50 12.56
CA LEU A 204 -10.18 3.52 13.41
C LEU A 204 -9.12 2.65 14.10
N PHE A 205 -8.19 2.06 13.37
CA PHE A 205 -7.14 1.22 13.95
C PHE A 205 -6.18 2.00 14.87
N ILE A 206 -5.87 3.27 14.56
CA ILE A 206 -5.14 4.16 15.49
C ILE A 206 -5.91 4.33 16.80
N SER A 207 -7.23 4.52 16.74
CA SER A 207 -8.06 4.69 17.94
C SER A 207 -8.16 3.43 18.80
N LEU A 208 -7.92 2.26 18.21
CA LEU A 208 -7.89 0.97 18.91
C LEU A 208 -6.51 0.64 19.49
N ARG A 209 -5.49 1.49 19.28
CA ARG A 209 -4.17 1.33 19.93
C ARG A 209 -4.35 1.48 21.44
N LYS A 210 -4.15 0.38 22.18
CA LYS A 210 -4.02 0.44 23.64
C LYS A 210 -2.67 1.10 23.95
N VAL A 211 -2.71 2.23 24.66
CA VAL A 211 -1.53 2.93 25.21
C VAL A 211 -0.82 2.02 26.21
#